data_AF-A0A1Y4BT93-F1
#
_entry.id   AF-A0A1Y4BT93-F1
#
_cell.length_a   1.000
_cell.length_b   1.000
_cell.length_c   1.000
_cell.angle_alpha   90.00
_cell.angle_beta   90.00
_cell.angle_gamma   90.00
#
_symmetry.space_group_name_H-M   'P 1'
#
loop_
_entity.id
_entity.type
_entity.pdbx_description
1 polymer ?
#
loop_
_entity_poly.entity_id
_entity_poly.type
_entity_poly.pdbx_seq_one_letter_code
_entity_poly.pdbx_strand_id
1 'polypeptide(L)'
;MVYVALVVSLALFVSLTFKRLSPLLVAPIVTAVLALVAGIDPTQTLLEGYMGLAGDYVKDFFFIFMTGAVFAHIMGKTGAAEAIARWIVGLVGERWVVPAVVLSTAVLTFGGISLFIIFFVMYPMALSMHKAGNITKLLIPPEIALGAFTFTMTTPGSPQVMNIIPTTYLDTPPTAALLPGWIAGCLM
;
A
#
# COMPACT_ATOMS: atom_id res chain seq x y z
N MET A 1 17.47 3.49 -28.42
CA MET A 1 16.11 4.05 -28.56
C MET A 1 15.14 3.52 -27.51
N VAL A 2 15.09 2.21 -27.24
CA VAL A 2 14.15 1.60 -26.27
C VAL A 2 14.22 2.19 -24.86
N TYR A 3 15.42 2.38 -24.30
CA TYR A 3 15.56 2.99 -22.96
C TYR A 3 15.05 4.43 -22.89
N VAL A 4 15.23 5.21 -23.97
CA VAL A 4 14.70 6.58 -24.05
C VAL A 4 13.17 6.55 -24.09
N ALA A 5 12.59 5.64 -24.90
CA ALA A 5 11.15 5.44 -24.94
C ALA A 5 10.58 5.05 -23.58
N LEU A 6 11.27 4.18 -22.83
CA LEU A 6 10.87 3.77 -21.49
C LEU A 6 10.88 4.93 -20.50
N VAL A 7 11.95 5.74 -20.49
CA VAL A 7 12.04 6.93 -19.62
C VAL A 7 10.96 7.96 -19.98
N VAL A 8 10.71 8.19 -21.27
CA VAL A 8 9.66 9.10 -21.73
C VAL A 8 8.28 8.60 -21.34
N SER A 9 7.99 7.31 -21.53
CA SER A 9 6.71 6.70 -21.14
C SER A 9 6.51 6.76 -19.63
N LEU A 10 7.55 6.52 -18.84
CA LEU A 10 7.48 6.66 -17.38
C LEU A 10 7.20 8.11 -16.96
N ALA A 11 7.91 9.08 -17.54
CA ALA A 11 7.67 10.51 -17.27
C ALA A 11 6.25 10.93 -17.69
N LEU A 12 5.74 10.41 -18.81
CA LEU A 12 4.39 10.64 -19.28
C LEU A 12 3.35 10.04 -18.32
N PHE A 13 3.54 8.79 -17.87
CA PHE A 13 2.67 8.14 -16.89
C PHE A 13 2.58 8.93 -15.60
N VAL A 14 3.73 9.32 -15.05
CA VAL A 14 3.81 10.11 -13.81
C VAL A 14 3.10 11.46 -13.99
N SER A 15 3.45 12.22 -15.02
CA SER A 15 2.87 13.55 -15.25
C SER A 15 1.35 13.53 -15.49
N LEU A 16 0.83 12.53 -16.21
CA LEU A 16 -0.60 12.37 -16.42
C LEU A 16 -1.33 11.96 -15.13
N THR A 17 -0.72 11.10 -14.31
CA THR A 17 -1.30 10.68 -13.02
C THR A 17 -1.39 11.86 -12.04
N PHE A 18 -0.38 12.73 -11.99
CA PHE A 18 -0.42 13.97 -11.19
C PHE A 18 -1.49 14.97 -11.64
N LYS A 19 -1.96 14.88 -12.90
CA LYS A 19 -3.11 15.66 -13.41
C LYS A 19 -4.47 15.09 -13.04
N ARG A 20 -4.54 14.20 -12.03
CA ARG A 20 -5.75 13.52 -11.54
C ARG A 20 -6.41 12.60 -12.57
N LEU A 21 -5.67 12.17 -13.60
CA LEU A 21 -6.14 11.12 -14.49
C LEU A 21 -6.01 9.77 -13.79
N SER A 22 -7.00 8.90 -13.98
CA SER A 22 -6.99 7.57 -13.37
C SER A 22 -5.81 6.75 -13.89
N PRO A 23 -4.95 6.18 -13.02
CA PRO A 23 -3.86 5.29 -13.43
C PRO A 23 -4.34 4.14 -14.32
N LEU A 24 -5.57 3.66 -14.08
CA LEU A 24 -6.20 2.60 -14.86
C LEU A 24 -6.39 2.98 -16.34
N LEU A 25 -6.67 4.26 -16.63
CA LEU A 25 -6.81 4.78 -17.99
C LEU A 25 -5.44 5.17 -18.58
N VAL A 26 -4.57 5.75 -17.75
CA VAL A 26 -3.26 6.25 -18.19
C VAL A 26 -2.32 5.09 -18.56
N ALA A 27 -2.31 4.00 -17.80
CA ALA A 27 -1.42 2.85 -18.05
C ALA A 27 -1.54 2.24 -19.47
N PRO A 28 -2.72 1.89 -19.99
CA PRO A 28 -2.84 1.37 -21.35
C PRO A 28 -2.49 2.43 -22.41
N ILE A 29 -2.84 3.70 -22.20
CA ILE A 29 -2.48 4.78 -23.15
C ILE A 29 -0.96 4.91 -23.27
N VAL A 30 -0.26 4.97 -22.13
CA VAL A 30 1.19 5.09 -22.10
C VAL A 30 1.86 3.84 -22.68
N THR A 31 1.31 2.66 -22.43
CA THR A 31 1.81 1.41 -23.01
C THR A 31 1.67 1.41 -24.54
N ALA A 32 0.56 1.91 -25.07
CA ALA A 32 0.36 2.05 -26.51
C ALA A 32 1.36 3.03 -27.13
N VAL A 33 1.59 4.18 -26.46
CA VAL A 33 2.60 5.16 -26.89
C VAL A 33 4.01 4.55 -26.87
N LEU A 34 4.35 3.80 -25.82
CA LEU A 34 5.62 3.08 -25.73
C LEU A 34 5.79 2.12 -26.90
N ALA A 35 4.76 1.32 -27.21
CA ALA A 35 4.79 0.36 -28.31
C ALA A 35 5.01 1.05 -29.66
N LEU A 36 4.28 2.14 -29.93
CA LEU A 36 4.41 2.94 -31.15
C LEU A 36 5.82 3.53 -31.30
N VAL A 37 6.39 4.08 -30.22
CA VAL A 37 7.74 4.67 -30.24
C VAL A 37 8.83 3.59 -30.36
N ALA A 38 8.60 2.41 -29.80
CA ALA A 38 9.52 1.28 -29.87
C ALA A 38 9.42 0.50 -31.21
N GLY A 39 8.42 0.79 -32.04
CA GLY A 39 8.20 0.10 -33.32
C GLY A 39 7.70 -1.33 -33.18
N ILE A 40 7.01 -1.65 -32.08
CA ILE A 40 6.40 -2.95 -31.81
C ILE A 40 4.87 -2.85 -31.92
N ASP A 41 4.20 -3.99 -32.15
CA ASP A 41 2.75 -4.01 -32.33
C ASP A 41 2.01 -3.53 -31.06
N PRO A 42 1.25 -2.42 -31.11
CA PRO A 42 0.58 -1.87 -29.94
C PRO A 42 -0.54 -2.77 -29.42
N THR A 43 -1.24 -3.48 -30.31
CA THR A 43 -2.36 -4.33 -29.95
C THR A 43 -1.86 -5.55 -29.18
N GLN A 44 -0.83 -6.22 -29.68
CA GLN A 44 -0.17 -7.33 -29.00
C GLN A 44 0.45 -6.88 -27.68
N THR A 45 1.14 -5.73 -27.66
CA THR A 45 1.74 -5.19 -26.43
C THR A 45 0.67 -4.90 -25.36
N LEU A 46 -0.52 -4.44 -25.75
CA LEU A 46 -1.62 -4.19 -24.82
C LEU A 46 -2.33 -5.46 -24.35
N LEU A 47 -2.63 -6.40 -25.27
CA LEU A 47 -3.42 -7.59 -24.97
C LEU A 47 -2.59 -8.71 -24.32
N GLU A 48 -1.37 -8.93 -24.79
CA GLU A 48 -0.50 -9.99 -24.29
C GLU A 48 0.49 -9.44 -23.25
N GLY A 49 1.14 -8.31 -23.55
CA GLY A 49 2.12 -7.71 -22.64
C GLY A 49 1.46 -7.14 -21.39
N TYR A 50 0.63 -6.11 -21.54
CA TYR A 50 0.03 -5.42 -20.40
C TYR A 50 -1.10 -6.22 -19.76
N MET A 51 -2.10 -6.65 -20.53
CA MET A 51 -3.24 -7.41 -20.01
C MET A 51 -2.86 -8.83 -19.59
N GLY A 52 -1.95 -9.51 -20.30
CA GLY A 52 -1.46 -10.82 -19.88
C GLY A 52 -0.79 -10.76 -18.51
N LEU A 53 0.18 -9.85 -18.32
CA LEU A 53 0.85 -9.65 -17.03
C LEU A 53 -0.12 -9.22 -15.91
N ALA A 54 -1.10 -8.36 -16.23
CA ALA A 54 -2.12 -7.99 -15.26
C ALA A 54 -3.01 -9.17 -14.85
N GLY A 55 -3.36 -10.05 -15.80
CA GLY A 55 -4.12 -11.27 -15.55
C GLY A 55 -3.36 -12.27 -14.69
N ASP A 56 -2.08 -12.50 -15.01
CA ASP A 56 -1.20 -13.38 -14.24
C ASP A 56 -1.04 -12.87 -12.81
N TYR A 57 -0.87 -11.56 -12.63
CA TYR A 57 -0.84 -10.95 -11.30
C TYR A 57 -2.11 -11.23 -10.47
N VAL A 58 -3.30 -11.03 -11.06
CA VAL A 58 -4.55 -11.30 -10.34
C VAL A 58 -4.66 -12.78 -9.99
N LYS A 59 -4.26 -13.67 -10.90
CA LYS A 59 -4.29 -15.12 -10.71
C LYS A 59 -3.35 -15.56 -9.59
N ASP A 60 -2.10 -15.11 -9.60
CA ASP A 60 -1.07 -15.55 -8.67
C ASP A 60 -1.34 -15.06 -7.23
N PHE A 61 -1.88 -13.85 -7.10
CA PHE A 61 -2.14 -13.24 -5.80
C PHE A 61 -3.61 -13.32 -5.36
N PHE A 62 -4.47 -14.04 -6.11
CA PHE A 62 -5.92 -14.10 -5.88
C PHE A 62 -6.29 -14.45 -4.44
N PHE A 63 -5.78 -15.58 -3.95
CA PHE A 63 -6.13 -16.06 -2.61
C PHE A 63 -5.61 -15.12 -1.52
N ILE A 64 -4.40 -14.58 -1.69
CA ILE A 64 -3.80 -13.62 -0.75
C ILE A 64 -4.69 -12.37 -0.64
N PHE A 65 -5.13 -11.82 -1.77
CA PHE A 65 -6.04 -10.68 -1.78
C PHE A 65 -7.40 -11.01 -1.19
N MET A 66 -7.99 -12.14 -1.57
CA MET A 66 -9.31 -12.55 -1.10
C MET A 66 -9.31 -12.75 0.42
N THR A 67 -8.36 -13.53 0.96
CA THR A 67 -8.28 -13.76 2.41
C THR A 67 -7.95 -12.49 3.16
N GLY A 68 -7.03 -11.66 2.65
CA GLY A 68 -6.70 -10.36 3.24
C GLY A 68 -7.89 -9.41 3.28
N ALA A 69 -8.69 -9.35 2.21
CA ALA A 69 -9.89 -8.54 2.14
C ALA A 69 -10.99 -9.03 3.10
N VAL A 70 -11.23 -10.34 3.17
CA VAL A 70 -12.20 -10.94 4.10
C VAL A 70 -11.78 -10.68 5.55
N PHE A 71 -10.51 -10.93 5.89
CA PHE A 71 -9.96 -10.68 7.22
C PHE A 71 -10.11 -9.20 7.61
N ALA A 72 -9.69 -8.28 6.75
CA ALA A 72 -9.83 -6.84 7.00
C ALA A 72 -11.30 -6.42 7.20
N HIS A 73 -12.22 -7.01 6.43
CA HIS A 73 -13.65 -6.73 6.58
C HIS A 73 -14.21 -7.23 7.93
N ILE A 74 -13.84 -8.44 8.35
CA ILE A 74 -14.27 -9.01 9.65
C ILE A 74 -13.68 -8.17 10.79
N MET A 75 -12.40 -7.81 10.73
CA MET A 75 -11.74 -6.97 11.74
C MET A 75 -12.40 -5.60 11.88
N GLY A 76 -12.80 -5.00 10.76
CA GLY A 76 -13.54 -3.74 10.74
C GLY A 76 -14.96 -3.89 11.30
N LYS A 77 -15.71 -4.92 10.89
CA LYS A 77 -17.11 -5.11 11.32
C LYS A 77 -17.28 -5.54 12.78
N THR A 78 -16.35 -6.32 13.31
CA THR A 78 -16.40 -6.81 14.70
C THR A 78 -15.96 -5.76 15.72
N GLY A 79 -15.36 -4.66 15.28
CA GLY A 79 -14.73 -3.68 16.17
C GLY A 79 -13.41 -4.18 16.80
N ALA A 80 -12.89 -5.33 16.37
CA ALA A 80 -11.63 -5.88 16.87
C ALA A 80 -10.45 -4.95 16.59
N ALA A 81 -10.41 -4.35 15.41
CA ALA A 81 -9.38 -3.37 15.06
C ALA A 81 -9.45 -2.12 15.95
N GLU A 82 -10.65 -1.65 16.28
CA GLU A 82 -10.84 -0.52 17.21
C GLU A 82 -10.42 -0.88 18.63
N ALA A 83 -10.67 -2.11 19.08
CA ALA A 83 -10.25 -2.59 20.40
C ALA A 83 -8.72 -2.65 20.53
N ILE A 84 -8.02 -3.19 19.52
CA ILE A 84 -6.55 -3.23 19.47
C ILE A 84 -5.99 -1.81 19.52
N ALA A 85 -6.53 -0.91 18.71
CA ALA A 85 -6.00 0.43 18.67
C ALA A 85 -6.30 1.23 19.95
N ARG A 86 -7.48 1.09 20.57
CA ARG A 86 -7.74 1.64 21.92
C ARG A 86 -6.74 1.11 22.97
N TRP A 87 -6.38 -0.16 22.89
CA TRP A 87 -5.38 -0.75 23.77
C TRP A 87 -3.99 -0.13 23.58
N ILE A 88 -3.55 0.06 22.32
CA ILE A 88 -2.28 0.75 22.00
C ILE A 88 -2.28 2.19 22.53
N VAL A 89 -3.41 2.91 22.39
CA VAL A 89 -3.56 4.27 22.91
C VAL A 89 -3.44 4.30 24.43
N GLY A 90 -4.04 3.34 25.13
CA GLY A 90 -3.91 3.22 26.58
C GLY A 90 -2.48 3.01 27.06
N LEU A 91 -1.63 2.38 26.24
CA LEU A 91 -0.20 2.20 26.53
C LEU A 91 0.63 3.46 26.26
N VAL A 92 0.36 4.14 25.14
CA VAL A 92 1.13 5.31 24.69
C VAL A 92 0.75 6.59 25.43
N GLY A 93 -0.52 6.70 25.85
CA GLY A 93 -1.07 7.81 26.61
C GLY A 93 -1.72 8.89 25.74
N GLU A 94 -2.77 9.52 26.28
CA GLU A 94 -3.62 10.50 25.58
C GLU A 94 -2.87 11.76 25.11
N ARG A 95 -1.70 12.06 25.69
CA ARG A 95 -0.83 13.17 25.27
C ARG A 95 -0.15 12.93 23.92
N TRP A 96 -0.05 11.67 23.49
CA TRP A 96 0.75 11.22 22.35
C TRP A 96 -0.14 10.66 21.23
N VAL A 97 -1.20 11.43 20.87
CA VAL A 97 -2.21 11.04 19.87
C VAL A 97 -1.59 10.68 18.52
N VAL A 98 -0.71 11.53 17.98
CA VAL A 98 -0.08 11.34 16.66
C VAL A 98 0.68 10.00 16.57
N PRO A 99 1.69 9.73 17.42
CA PRO A 99 2.38 8.44 17.38
C PRO A 99 1.48 7.27 17.76
N ALA A 100 0.45 7.46 18.58
CA ALA A 100 -0.51 6.39 18.87
C ALA A 100 -1.32 5.98 17.62
N VAL A 101 -1.74 6.93 16.78
CA VAL A 101 -2.41 6.64 15.49
C VAL A 101 -1.44 5.95 14.53
N VAL A 102 -0.20 6.43 14.42
CA VAL A 102 0.83 5.82 13.56
C VAL A 102 1.12 4.38 13.97
N LEU A 103 1.40 4.13 15.26
CA LEU A 103 1.69 2.81 15.78
C LEU A 103 0.49 1.87 15.68
N SER A 104 -0.71 2.36 15.99
CA SER A 104 -1.94 1.57 15.82
C SER A 104 -2.13 1.16 14.38
N THR A 105 -1.92 2.09 13.43
CA THR A 105 -2.02 1.79 12.01
C THR A 105 -0.98 0.73 11.62
N ALA A 106 0.29 0.92 12.00
CA ALA A 106 1.38 0.01 11.69
C ALA A 106 1.11 -1.41 12.23
N VAL A 107 0.69 -1.55 13.50
CA VAL A 107 0.37 -2.85 14.09
C VAL A 107 -0.81 -3.52 13.39
N LEU A 108 -1.86 -2.77 13.07
CA LEU A 108 -3.05 -3.30 12.41
C LEU A 108 -2.75 -3.75 10.96
N THR A 109 -1.98 -2.98 10.20
CA THR A 109 -1.56 -3.37 8.86
C THR A 109 -0.54 -4.51 8.89
N PHE A 110 0.32 -4.58 9.89
CA PHE A 110 1.23 -5.72 10.09
C PHE A 110 0.45 -7.00 10.47
N GLY A 111 -0.67 -6.83 11.17
CA GLY A 111 -1.64 -7.88 11.47
C GLY A 111 -2.45 -8.37 10.26
N GLY A 112 -2.19 -7.86 9.06
CA GLY A 112 -2.85 -8.32 7.83
C GLY A 112 -4.07 -7.51 7.41
N ILE A 113 -4.39 -6.40 8.08
CA ILE A 113 -5.42 -5.49 7.59
C ILE A 113 -4.93 -4.81 6.32
N SER A 114 -5.72 -4.92 5.26
CA SER A 114 -5.40 -4.35 3.96
C SER A 114 -5.27 -2.82 4.02
N LEU A 115 -4.22 -2.31 3.36
CA LEU A 115 -4.00 -0.88 3.11
C LEU A 115 -5.21 -0.18 2.47
N PHE A 116 -6.07 -0.91 1.75
CA PHE A 116 -7.27 -0.34 1.10
C PHE A 116 -8.44 -0.08 2.05
N ILE A 117 -8.52 -0.81 3.17
CA ILE A 117 -9.64 -0.73 4.13
C ILE A 117 -9.22 -0.06 5.43
N ILE A 118 -7.93 -0.06 5.77
CA ILE A 118 -7.40 0.50 7.03
C ILE A 118 -7.87 1.94 7.29
N PHE A 119 -7.99 2.76 6.25
CA PHE A 119 -8.45 4.13 6.38
C PHE A 119 -9.87 4.23 6.96
N PHE A 120 -10.78 3.35 6.56
CA PHE A 120 -12.17 3.35 7.06
C PHE A 120 -12.25 2.95 8.53
N VAL A 121 -11.32 2.11 8.98
CA VAL A 121 -11.24 1.66 10.37
C VAL A 121 -10.56 2.70 11.25
N MET A 122 -9.43 3.23 10.80
CA MET A 122 -8.59 4.14 11.58
C MET A 122 -9.12 5.56 11.62
N TYR A 123 -9.76 6.05 10.55
CA TYR A 123 -10.24 7.43 10.49
C TYR A 123 -11.23 7.82 11.62
N PRO A 124 -12.34 7.08 11.87
CA PRO A 124 -13.28 7.45 12.93
C PRO A 124 -12.62 7.44 14.32
N MET A 125 -11.72 6.49 14.56
CA MET A 125 -10.99 6.39 15.81
C MET A 125 -9.98 7.53 15.97
N ALA A 126 -9.10 7.75 15.00
CA ALA A 126 -8.14 8.86 15.00
C ALA A 126 -8.86 10.21 15.17
N LEU A 127 -10.03 10.39 14.54
CA LEU A 127 -10.84 11.59 14.71
C LEU A 127 -11.30 11.80 16.16
N SER A 128 -11.70 10.74 16.85
CA SER A 128 -12.08 10.82 18.28
C SER A 128 -10.87 11.20 19.17
N MET A 129 -9.69 10.65 18.87
CA MET A 129 -8.46 10.93 19.61
C MET A 129 -7.94 12.34 19.36
N HIS A 130 -7.97 12.81 18.12
CA HIS A 130 -7.58 14.18 17.77
C HIS A 130 -8.50 15.21 18.45
N LYS A 131 -9.79 14.91 18.56
CA LYS A 131 -10.73 15.75 19.32
C LYS A 131 -10.37 15.79 20.80
N ALA A 132 -10.08 14.65 21.43
CA ALA A 132 -9.70 14.59 22.83
C ALA A 132 -8.36 15.30 23.12
N GLY A 133 -7.37 15.14 22.24
CA GLY A 133 -6.06 15.79 22.34
C GLY A 133 -6.00 17.24 21.83
N ASN A 134 -7.13 17.80 21.37
CA ASN A 134 -7.20 19.12 20.72
C ASN A 134 -6.18 19.30 19.57
N ILE A 135 -6.05 18.28 18.72
CA ILE A 135 -5.17 18.25 17.55
C ILE A 135 -5.99 18.41 16.27
N THR A 136 -5.42 19.07 15.26
CA THR A 136 -6.08 19.22 13.96
C THR A 136 -6.35 17.87 13.28
N LYS A 137 -7.56 17.70 12.72
CA LYS A 137 -7.94 16.51 11.94
C LYS A 137 -7.15 16.36 10.63
N LEU A 138 -6.47 17.42 10.19
CA LEU A 138 -5.68 17.43 8.95
C LEU A 138 -4.47 16.48 9.01
N LEU A 139 -4.02 16.12 10.20
CA LEU A 139 -2.89 15.20 10.40
C LEU A 139 -3.31 13.71 10.31
N ILE A 140 -4.60 13.40 10.38
CA ILE A 140 -5.09 12.01 10.37
C ILE A 140 -4.69 11.27 9.08
N PRO A 141 -4.92 11.82 7.86
CA PRO A 141 -4.51 11.12 6.65
C PRO A 141 -3.00 10.84 6.56
N PRO A 142 -2.09 11.81 6.80
CA PRO A 142 -0.66 11.52 6.76
C PRO A 142 -0.20 10.58 7.88
N GLU A 143 -0.82 10.58 9.06
CA GLU A 143 -0.48 9.63 10.13
C GLU A 143 -0.83 8.18 9.77
N ILE A 144 -2.04 7.98 9.22
CA ILE A 144 -2.46 6.66 8.72
C ILE A 144 -1.53 6.26 7.57
N ALA A 145 -1.24 7.16 6.63
CA ALA A 145 -0.33 6.88 5.52
C ALA A 145 1.08 6.52 6.02
N LEU A 146 1.60 7.22 7.03
CA LEU A 146 2.91 6.95 7.61
C LEU A 146 2.96 5.56 8.24
N GLY A 147 2.00 5.20 9.09
CA GLY A 147 1.97 3.87 9.73
C GLY A 147 1.76 2.74 8.72
N ALA A 148 0.91 2.97 7.72
CA ALA A 148 0.58 2.01 6.67
C ALA A 148 1.72 1.80 5.68
N PHE A 149 2.25 2.86 5.07
CA PHE A 149 3.19 2.77 3.95
C PHE A 149 4.66 2.72 4.36
N THR A 150 5.01 3.03 5.61
CA THR A 150 6.40 3.00 6.06
C THR A 150 6.75 1.63 6.61
N PHE A 151 6.26 1.31 7.82
CA PHE A 151 6.60 0.07 8.49
C PHE A 151 6.16 -1.14 7.68
N THR A 152 4.92 -1.17 7.19
CA THR A 152 4.39 -2.42 6.63
C THR A 152 4.73 -2.69 5.18
N MET A 153 5.30 -1.70 4.47
CA MET A 153 5.85 -1.92 3.14
C MET A 153 7.36 -2.20 3.18
N THR A 154 8.09 -1.67 4.17
CA THR A 154 9.55 -1.76 4.24
C THR A 154 10.04 -2.89 5.16
N THR A 155 9.28 -3.26 6.20
CA THR A 155 9.75 -4.25 7.18
C THR A 155 9.42 -5.69 6.79
N PRO A 156 10.40 -6.62 6.82
CA PRO A 156 10.22 -8.03 6.50
C PRO A 156 9.24 -8.73 7.46
N GLY A 157 8.52 -9.71 6.95
CA GLY A 157 7.47 -10.44 7.67
C GLY A 157 6.08 -9.80 7.57
N SER A 158 5.96 -8.61 6.95
CA SER A 158 4.66 -8.00 6.67
C SER A 158 3.85 -8.85 5.66
N PRO A 159 2.56 -9.13 5.92
CA PRO A 159 1.68 -9.83 5.00
C PRO A 159 1.19 -8.94 3.84
N GLN A 160 1.65 -7.69 3.76
CA GLN A 160 1.24 -6.77 2.72
C GLN A 160 1.77 -7.21 1.36
N VAL A 161 0.94 -7.05 0.34
CA VAL A 161 1.22 -7.45 -1.05
C VAL A 161 2.52 -6.83 -1.56
N MET A 162 2.81 -5.58 -1.18
CA MET A 162 4.05 -4.87 -1.50
C MET A 162 5.31 -5.60 -0.99
N ASN A 163 5.20 -6.34 0.13
CA ASN A 163 6.29 -7.11 0.72
C ASN A 163 6.33 -8.56 0.20
N ILE A 164 5.18 -9.15 -0.13
CA ILE A 164 5.10 -10.54 -0.62
C ILE A 164 5.52 -10.65 -2.09
N ILE A 165 5.12 -9.73 -2.97
CA ILE A 165 5.45 -9.81 -4.40
C ILE A 165 6.96 -9.99 -4.64
N PRO A 166 7.86 -9.17 -4.05
CA PRO A 166 9.30 -9.31 -4.28
C PRO A 166 9.86 -10.67 -3.83
N THR A 167 9.27 -11.28 -2.80
CA THR A 167 9.75 -12.55 -2.24
C THR A 167 9.59 -13.70 -3.23
N THR A 168 8.51 -13.68 -4.02
CA THR A 168 8.26 -14.63 -5.11
C THR A 168 9.24 -14.45 -6.27
N TYR A 169 9.60 -13.21 -6.62
CA TYR A 169 10.55 -12.95 -7.71
C TYR A 169 12.01 -13.22 -7.32
N LEU A 170 12.33 -13.05 -6.04
CA LEU A 170 13.70 -13.21 -5.51
C LEU A 170 13.95 -14.62 -4.95
N ASP A 171 12.95 -15.52 -4.95
CA ASP A 171 13.01 -16.84 -4.32
C ASP A 171 13.51 -16.79 -2.87
N THR A 172 13.03 -15.80 -2.11
CA THR A 172 13.43 -15.58 -0.70
C THR A 172 12.24 -15.76 0.23
N PRO A 173 12.46 -16.17 1.49
CA PRO A 173 11.38 -16.20 2.46
C PRO A 173 10.86 -14.77 2.75
N PRO A 174 9.57 -14.60 3.12
CA PRO A 174 9.00 -13.28 3.48
C PRO A 174 9.70 -12.54 4.63
N THR A 175 10.50 -13.27 5.41
CA THR A 175 11.30 -12.79 6.53
C THR A 175 12.75 -12.52 6.16
N ALA A 176 13.13 -12.63 4.88
CA ALA A 176 14.47 -12.35 4.42
C ALA A 176 14.87 -10.91 4.77
N ALA A 177 16.17 -10.72 5.10
CA ALA A 177 16.73 -9.42 5.46
C ALA A 177 16.06 -8.75 6.69
N LEU A 178 15.61 -9.55 7.68
CA LEU A 178 14.87 -9.09 8.86
C LEU A 178 15.54 -7.90 9.58
N LEU A 179 16.82 -8.02 9.96
CA LEU A 179 17.55 -6.95 10.66
C LEU A 179 17.65 -5.65 9.83
N PRO A 180 18.22 -5.65 8.62
CA PRO A 180 18.35 -4.42 7.83
C PRO A 180 17.00 -3.82 7.43
N GLY A 181 15.98 -4.64 7.20
CA GLY A 181 14.64 -4.16 6.86
C GLY A 181 13.93 -3.47 8.03
N TRP A 182 14.07 -3.99 9.26
CA TRP A 182 13.58 -3.30 10.46
C TRP A 182 14.36 -2.00 10.76
N ILE A 183 15.68 -1.97 10.52
CA ILE A 183 16.48 -0.75 10.66
C ILE A 183 16.01 0.31 9.64
N ALA A 184 15.81 -0.07 8.39
CA ALA A 184 15.31 0.83 7.35
C ALA A 184 13.91 1.35 7.68
N GLY A 185 13.00 0.48 8.13
CA GLY A 185 11.64 0.87 8.53
C GLY A 185 11.61 1.86 9.70
N CYS A 186 12.56 1.80 10.62
CA CYS A 186 12.67 2.75 11.74
C CYS A 186 13.31 4.09 11.35
N LEU A 187 14.03 4.17 10.23
CA LEU A 187 14.72 5.38 9.76
C LEU A 187 13.87 6.25 8.82
N MET A 188 12.84 5.67 8.20
CA MET A 188 11.91 6.35 7.30
C MET A 188 10.80 7.09 8.06
#